data_AF-A0A535ZHE3-F1
#
_entry.id   AF-A0A535ZHE3-F1
#
_cell.length_a   1.000
_cell.length_b   1.000
_cell.length_c   1.000
_cell.angle_alpha   90.00
_cell.angle_beta   90.00
_cell.angle_gamma   90.00
#
_symmetry.space_group_name_H-M   'P 1'
#
loop_
_entity.id
_entity.type
_entity.pdbx_description
1 polymer ?
#
loop_
_entity_poly.entity_id
_entity_poly.type
_entity_poly.pdbx_seq_one_letter_code
_entity_poly.pdbx_strand_id
1 'polypeptide(L)' 'MPRADVGSAHTIEPAHHVAGELEVPGDKSIAHRALLLAALAQGESWISGLPDGEDV' A
#
# COMPACT_ATOMS: atom_id res chain seq x y z
N MET A 1 21.72 19.30 9.02
CA MET A 1 20.79 18.28 8.50
C MET A 1 19.38 18.70 8.90
N PRO A 2 18.51 19.16 7.99
CA PRO A 2 17.16 19.57 8.37
C PRO A 2 16.32 18.33 8.68
N ARG A 3 15.64 18.33 9.83
CA ARG A 3 14.70 17.27 10.28
C ARG A 3 13.49 17.28 9.37
N ALA A 4 13.05 16.10 8.94
CA ALA A 4 11.78 15.91 8.24
C ALA A 4 10.64 16.55 9.03
N ASP A 5 9.77 17.25 8.31
CA ASP A 5 8.51 17.80 8.81
C ASP A 5 7.68 16.66 9.41
N VAL A 6 7.49 16.66 10.74
CA VAL A 6 6.61 15.70 11.41
C VAL A 6 5.20 16.25 11.25
N GLY A 7 4.62 16.03 10.07
CA GLY A 7 3.21 16.27 9.81
C GLY A 7 2.35 15.51 10.83
N SER A 8 1.47 16.26 11.51
CA SER A 8 0.44 15.81 12.47
C SER A 8 0.87 14.78 13.53
N ALA A 9 0.99 15.23 14.78
CA ALA A 9 1.12 14.33 15.93
C ALA A 9 -0.26 13.76 16.33
N HIS A 10 -0.33 12.45 16.54
CA HIS A 10 -1.49 11.76 17.09
C HIS A 10 -1.12 11.11 18.42
N THR A 11 -1.95 11.31 19.45
CA THR A 11 -1.85 10.58 20.71
C THR A 11 -2.67 9.31 20.60
N ILE A 12 -2.03 8.15 20.82
CA ILE A 12 -2.70 6.86 20.87
C ILE A 12 -2.86 6.46 22.33
N GLU A 13 -4.11 6.25 22.77
CA GLU A 13 -4.40 5.75 24.11
C GLU A 13 -4.37 4.21 24.16
N PRO A 14 -4.07 3.60 25.33
CA PRO A 14 -4.04 2.15 25.46
C PRO A 14 -5.38 1.49 25.11
N ALA A 15 -5.36 0.52 24.19
CA ALA A 15 -6.50 -0.35 23.94
C ALA A 15 -6.48 -1.55 24.90
N HIS A 16 -7.61 -1.82 25.56
CA HIS A 16 -7.75 -2.98 26.44
C HIS A 16 -7.76 -4.32 25.67
N HIS A 17 -8.30 -4.32 24.45
CA HIS A 17 -8.35 -5.49 23.56
C HIS A 17 -8.57 -5.04 22.11
N VAL A 18 -8.01 -5.76 21.14
CA VAL A 18 -8.23 -5.55 19.70
C VAL A 18 -8.64 -6.89 19.09
N ALA A 19 -9.82 -6.93 18.49
CA ALA A 19 -10.34 -8.10 17.78
C ALA A 19 -11.15 -7.67 16.57
N GLY A 20 -11.05 -8.45 15.50
CA GLY A 20 -11.71 -8.22 14.22
C GLY A 20 -11.03 -8.98 13.11
N GLU A 21 -11.58 -8.86 11.91
CA GLU A 21 -11.01 -9.34 10.67
C GLU A 21 -10.66 -8.14 9.80
N LEU A 22 -9.58 -8.25 9.04
CA LEU A 22 -9.17 -7.23 8.08
C LEU A 22 -8.67 -7.89 6.82
N GLU A 23 -8.95 -7.27 5.69
CA GLU A 23 -8.34 -7.61 4.42
C GLU A 23 -7.02 -6.84 4.29
N VAL A 24 -5.95 -7.55 3.98
CA VAL A 24 -4.63 -6.93 3.80
C VAL A 24 -4.58 -6.34 2.38
N PRO A 25 -4.28 -5.03 2.24
CA PRO A 25 -4.12 -4.43 0.92
C PRO A 25 -3.04 -5.13 0.09
N GLY A 26 -3.10 -4.97 -1.23
CA GLY A 26 -2.05 -5.45 -2.13
C GLY A 26 -0.64 -4.94 -1.77
N ASP A 27 0.39 -5.70 -2.12
CA ASP A 27 1.76 -5.25 -1.92
C ASP A 27 2.16 -4.21 -2.97
N LYS A 28 2.58 -3.03 -2.50
CA LYS A 28 3.00 -1.89 -3.35
C LYS A 28 4.12 -2.25 -4.32
N SER A 29 5.11 -3.02 -3.88
CA SER A 29 6.27 -3.37 -4.69
C SER A 29 5.94 -4.44 -5.72
N ILE A 30 5.03 -5.37 -5.40
CA ILE A 30 4.50 -6.35 -6.35
C ILE A 30 3.63 -5.65 -7.38
N ALA A 31 2.71 -4.78 -6.96
CA ALA A 31 1.83 -4.03 -7.83
C ALA A 31 2.61 -3.21 -8.87
N HIS A 32 3.62 -2.44 -8.43
CA HIS A 32 4.45 -1.65 -9.32
C HIS A 32 5.20 -2.53 -10.34
N ARG A 33 5.76 -3.68 -9.90
CA ARG A 33 6.44 -4.61 -10.80
C ARG A 33 5.48 -5.29 -11.77
N ALA A 34 4.29 -5.67 -11.32
CA ALA A 34 3.27 -6.27 -12.16
C ALA A 34 2.86 -5.31 -13.29
N LEU A 35 2.67 -4.03 -12.99
CA LEU A 35 2.38 -3.00 -13.99
C LEU A 35 3.54 -2.82 -14.99
N LEU A 36 4.78 -2.76 -14.52
CA LEU A 36 5.96 -2.67 -15.40
C LEU A 36 6.07 -3.88 -16.33
N LEU A 37 5.85 -5.09 -15.81
CA LEU A 37 5.90 -6.31 -16.61
C LEU A 37 4.75 -6.37 -17.63
N ALA A 38 3.54 -5.96 -17.24
CA ALA A 38 2.39 -5.87 -18.13
C ALA A 38 2.63 -4.89 -19.28
N ALA A 39 3.25 -3.73 -19.00
CA ALA A 39 3.62 -2.74 -20.01
C ALA A 39 4.64 -3.25 -21.05
N LEU A 40 5.44 -4.27 -20.69
CA LEU A 40 6.43 -4.88 -21.57
C LEU A 40 5.90 -6.11 -22.32
N ALA A 41 4.79 -6.69 -21.85
CA ALA A 41 4.22 -7.90 -22.44
C ALA A 41 3.49 -7.60 -23.76
N GLN A 42 3.40 -8.62 -24.63
CA GLN A 42 2.51 -8.58 -25.79
C GLN A 42 1.16 -9.20 -25.41
N GLY A 43 0.07 -8.53 -25.76
CA GLY A 43 -1.30 -8.97 -25.46
C GLY A 43 -1.87 -8.27 -24.23
N GLU A 44 -2.88 -8.89 -23.60
CA GLU A 44 -3.62 -8.32 -22.47
C GLU A 44 -3.17 -8.95 -21.14
N SER A 45 -3.01 -8.11 -20.12
CA SER A 45 -2.70 -8.53 -18.75
C SER A 45 -3.87 -8.23 -17.83
N TRP A 46 -4.23 -9.19 -16.98
CA TRP A 46 -5.27 -9.04 -15.97
C TRP A 46 -4.63 -9.01 -14.58
N ILE A 47 -4.76 -7.89 -13.88
CA ILE A 47 -4.15 -7.67 -12.56
C ILE A 47 -5.27 -7.30 -11.57
N SER A 48 -5.27 -7.93 -10.40
CA SER A 48 -6.26 -7.73 -9.34
C SER A 48 -5.59 -7.53 -7.99
N GLY A 49 -6.30 -6.92 -7.03
CA GLY A 49 -5.79 -6.69 -5.68
C GLY A 49 -4.66 -5.66 -5.64
N LEU A 50 -4.72 -4.64 -6.49
CA LEU A 50 -3.82 -3.48 -6.40
C LEU A 50 -4.11 -2.71 -5.09
N PRO A 51 -3.08 -2.20 -4.40
CA PRO A 51 -3.30 -1.35 -3.24
C PRO A 51 -3.90 0.00 -3.65
N ASP A 52 -4.78 0.56 -2.80
CA ASP A 52 -5.41 1.88 -3.00
C ASP A 52 -4.49 3.08 -2.70
N GLY A 53 -3.16 2.87 -2.68
CA GLY A 53 -2.20 3.93 -2.40
C GLY A 53 -1.89 4.76 -3.65
N GLU A 54 -1.64 6.06 -3.49
CA GLU A 54 -1.35 7.00 -4.60
C GLU A 54 -0.08 6.68 -5.42
N ASP A 55 0.76 5.77 -4.92
CA ASP A 55 2.05 5.37 -5.48
C ASP A 55 1.98 4.29 -6.58
N VAL A 56 0.80 3.70 -6.81
CA VAL A 56 0.54 2.61 -7.75
C VAL A 56 -0.56 3.03 -8.71
#